data_AF-A0A382IIV3-F1
#
_entry.id   AF-A0A382IIV3-F1
#
_cell.length_a   1.000
_cell.length_b   1.000
_cell.length_c   1.000
_cell.angle_alpha   90.00
_cell.angle_beta   90.00
_cell.angle_gamma   90.00
#
_symmetry.space_group_name_H-M   'P 1'
#
loop_
_entity.id
_entity.type
_entity.pdbx_description
1 polymer ?
#
loop_
_entity_poly.entity_id
_entity_poly.type
_entity_poly.pdbx_seq_one_letter_code
_entity_poly.pdbx_strand_id
1 'polypeptide(L)'
;VFKKTRNEYQYEYLRDRSLNLLDFESVRSNISDNATFYNSKSKADSMQPAYKETIVQTLIKETSEGRFILSNVSNFGLGNLRDISDHVRRASLGGILSGQELIEIASTMDTFTDLRSSLLEHSEEAMLLA
;
A
#
# COMPACT_ATOMS: atom_id res chain seq x y z
N VAL A 1 26.19 5.92 14.15
CA VAL A 1 26.37 5.33 12.80
C VAL A 1 26.84 3.89 12.99
N PHE A 2 25.93 2.92 12.95
CA PHE A 2 26.30 1.51 13.05
C PHE A 2 27.04 1.11 11.77
N LYS A 3 28.30 0.70 11.87
CA LYS A 3 29.07 0.16 10.73
C LYS A 3 28.63 -1.28 10.51
N LYS A 4 28.13 -1.59 9.31
CA LYS A 4 27.79 -2.96 8.89
C LYS A 4 29.03 -3.85 8.91
N THR A 5 28.86 -5.13 9.24
CA THR A 5 29.95 -6.12 9.18
C THR A 5 30.23 -6.56 7.75
N ARG A 6 31.44 -7.07 7.47
CA ARG A 6 31.83 -7.57 6.13
C ARG A 6 30.83 -8.58 5.55
N ASN A 7 30.24 -9.43 6.40
CA ASN A 7 29.22 -10.40 5.99
C ASN A 7 27.91 -9.71 5.57
N GLU A 8 27.46 -8.67 6.27
CA GLU A 8 26.23 -7.95 5.93
C GLU A 8 26.31 -7.29 4.56
N TYR A 9 27.45 -6.67 4.23
CA TYR A 9 27.70 -6.11 2.90
C TYR A 9 27.62 -7.19 1.80
N GLN A 10 28.17 -8.38 2.07
CA GLN A 10 28.13 -9.48 1.11
C GLN A 10 26.71 -10.00 0.86
N TYR A 11 25.89 -10.12 1.91
CA TYR A 11 24.49 -10.52 1.76
C TYR A 11 23.66 -9.48 1.02
N GLU A 12 23.88 -8.19 1.27
CA GLU A 12 23.19 -7.11 0.57
C GLU A 12 23.53 -7.09 -0.92
N TYR A 13 24.81 -7.22 -1.26
CA TYR A 13 25.25 -7.35 -2.65
C TYR A 13 24.61 -8.55 -3.36
N LEU A 14 24.59 -9.72 -2.71
CA LEU A 14 23.98 -10.92 -3.29
C LEU A 14 22.48 -10.74 -3.52
N ARG A 15 21.76 -10.12 -2.57
CA ARG A 15 20.33 -9.84 -2.70
C ARG A 15 20.03 -8.89 -3.85
N ASP A 16 20.77 -7.78 -3.93
CA ASP A 16 20.60 -6.81 -5.01
C ASP A 16 20.88 -7.43 -6.38
N ARG A 17 21.98 -8.18 -6.50
CA ARG A 17 22.30 -8.94 -7.72
C ARG A 17 21.20 -9.93 -8.09
N SER A 18 20.64 -10.65 -7.11
CA SER A 18 19.53 -11.57 -7.35
C SER A 18 18.26 -10.86 -7.83
N LEU A 19 17.91 -9.70 -7.26
CA LEU A 19 16.74 -8.93 -7.69
C LEU A 19 16.88 -8.41 -9.12
N ASN A 20 18.08 -7.97 -9.49
CA ASN A 20 18.41 -7.59 -10.87
C ASN A 20 18.29 -8.77 -11.84
N LEU A 21 18.82 -9.95 -11.47
CA LEU A 21 18.73 -11.15 -12.31
C LEU A 21 17.31 -11.69 -12.48
N LEU A 22 16.45 -11.47 -11.48
CA LEU A 22 15.05 -11.89 -11.50
C LEU A 22 14.12 -10.85 -12.16
N ASP A 23 14.67 -9.72 -12.62
CA ASP A 23 13.89 -8.60 -13.15
C ASP A 23 12.76 -8.16 -12.20
N PHE A 24 13.12 -7.97 -10.93
CA PHE A 24 12.14 -7.63 -9.89
C PHE A 24 11.48 -6.27 -10.11
N GLU A 25 12.13 -5.37 -10.86
CA GLU A 25 11.55 -4.10 -11.29
C GLU A 25 10.30 -4.31 -12.14
N SER A 26 10.35 -5.20 -13.13
CA SER A 26 9.18 -5.58 -13.93
C SER A 26 8.07 -6.19 -13.08
N VAL A 27 8.41 -6.99 -12.07
CA VAL A 27 7.40 -7.54 -11.14
C VAL A 27 6.68 -6.41 -10.38
N ARG A 28 7.41 -5.42 -9.88
CA ARG A 28 6.84 -4.25 -9.19
C ARG A 28 5.96 -3.41 -10.11
N SER A 29 6.43 -3.12 -11.32
CA SER A 29 5.67 -2.37 -12.33
C SER A 29 4.34 -3.07 -12.62
N ASN A 30 4.36 -4.38 -12.88
CA ASN A 30 3.14 -5.15 -13.15
C ASN A 30 2.13 -5.07 -12.00
N ILE A 31 2.58 -5.10 -10.74
CA ILE A 31 1.69 -4.96 -9.58
C ILE A 31 1.15 -3.53 -9.49
N SER A 32 2.01 -2.52 -9.67
CA SER A 32 1.62 -1.10 -9.65
C SER A 32 0.57 -0.78 -10.72
N ASP A 33 0.71 -1.32 -11.93
CA ASP A 33 -0.23 -1.11 -13.03
C ASP A 33 -1.63 -1.66 -12.73
N ASN A 34 -1.72 -2.69 -11.88
CA ASN A 34 -3.00 -3.26 -11.42
C ASN A 34 -3.58 -2.57 -10.18
N ALA A 35 -2.84 -1.67 -9.53
CA ALA A 35 -3.34 -0.93 -8.38
C ALA A 35 -4.24 0.22 -8.82
N THR A 36 -5.43 0.32 -8.24
CA THR A 36 -6.43 1.33 -8.62
C THR A 36 -6.29 2.65 -7.84
N PHE A 37 -5.63 2.62 -6.68
CA PHE A 37 -5.41 3.77 -5.82
C PHE A 37 -3.99 4.31 -5.95
N TYR A 38 -3.83 5.62 -6.07
CA TYR A 38 -2.53 6.27 -6.33
C TYR A 38 -1.46 5.93 -5.27
N ASN A 39 -1.81 5.88 -3.98
CA ASN A 39 -0.86 5.49 -2.94
C ASN A 39 -0.51 3.99 -3.01
N SER A 40 -1.44 3.14 -3.46
CA SER A 40 -1.16 1.71 -3.64
C SER A 40 -0.18 1.49 -4.79
N LYS A 41 -0.25 2.29 -5.87
CA LYS A 41 0.75 2.30 -6.95
C LYS A 41 2.14 2.61 -6.41
N SER A 42 2.27 3.74 -5.71
CA SER A 42 3.55 4.15 -5.10
C SER A 42 4.09 3.10 -4.11
N LYS A 43 3.21 2.43 -3.34
CA LYS A 43 3.60 1.35 -2.44
C LYS A 43 4.08 0.10 -3.19
N ALA A 44 3.43 -0.28 -4.28
CA ALA A 44 3.87 -1.38 -5.15
C ALA A 44 5.20 -1.04 -5.85
N ASP A 45 5.31 0.19 -6.36
CA ASP A 45 6.51 0.70 -7.00
C ASP A 45 7.68 0.80 -6.05
N SER A 46 7.49 0.95 -4.74
CA SER A 46 8.60 1.00 -3.76
C SER A 46 8.82 -0.31 -3.01
N MET A 47 8.10 -1.37 -3.37
CA MET A 47 8.12 -2.65 -2.66
C MET A 47 9.51 -3.31 -2.67
N GLN A 48 9.87 -3.93 -1.54
CA GLN A 48 11.11 -4.69 -1.38
C GLN A 48 10.81 -6.02 -0.67
N PRO A 49 11.56 -7.10 -0.97
CA PRO A 49 11.42 -8.35 -0.25
C PRO A 49 11.77 -8.21 1.23
N ALA A 50 10.99 -8.86 2.09
CA ALA A 50 11.34 -9.04 3.49
C ALA A 50 12.20 -10.31 3.66
N TYR A 51 13.19 -10.25 4.56
CA TYR A 51 14.11 -11.36 4.82
C TYR A 51 14.02 -11.92 6.24
N LYS A 52 13.16 -11.35 7.08
CA LYS A 52 12.90 -11.85 8.44
C LYS A 52 11.63 -12.69 8.40
N GLU A 53 11.73 -13.93 8.83
CA GLU A 53 10.62 -14.90 8.81
C GLU A 53 9.33 -14.33 9.38
N THR A 54 9.37 -13.69 10.55
CA THR A 54 8.17 -13.11 11.18
C THR A 54 7.49 -12.08 10.29
N ILE A 55 8.26 -11.25 9.57
CA ILE A 55 7.73 -10.24 8.65
C ILE A 55 7.11 -10.92 7.43
N VAL A 56 7.80 -11.91 6.86
CA VAL A 56 7.32 -12.66 5.70
C VAL A 56 5.98 -13.35 6.02
N GLN A 57 5.89 -14.01 7.18
CA GLN A 57 4.65 -14.66 7.62
C GLN A 57 3.51 -13.66 7.78
N THR A 58 3.75 -12.49 8.37
CA THR A 58 2.74 -11.42 8.46
C THR A 58 2.28 -10.95 7.09
N LEU A 59 3.21 -10.62 6.18
CA LEU A 59 2.87 -10.13 4.84
C LEU A 59 2.06 -11.16 4.03
N ILE A 60 2.38 -12.46 4.13
CA ILE A 60 1.63 -13.53 3.48
C ILE A 60 0.21 -13.62 4.04
N LYS A 61 0.05 -13.52 5.36
CA LYS A 61 -1.27 -13.52 6.01
C LYS A 61 -2.09 -12.30 5.61
N GLU A 62 -1.53 -11.10 5.69
CA GLU A 62 -2.18 -9.85 5.24
C GLU A 62 -2.63 -9.95 3.77
N THR A 63 -1.79 -10.53 2.90
CA THR A 63 -2.15 -10.74 1.48
C THR A 63 -3.29 -11.75 1.32
N SER A 64 -3.34 -12.77 2.17
CA SER A 64 -4.38 -13.79 2.15
C SER A 64 -5.72 -13.22 2.63
N GLU A 65 -5.71 -12.44 3.71
CA GLU A 65 -6.87 -11.69 4.22
C GLU A 65 -7.35 -10.66 3.20
N GLY A 66 -6.43 -9.91 2.58
CA GLY A 66 -6.78 -8.92 1.56
C GLY A 66 -7.45 -9.56 0.33
N ARG A 67 -6.97 -10.74 -0.09
CA ARG A 67 -7.62 -11.52 -1.16
C ARG A 67 -9.02 -11.97 -0.77
N PHE A 68 -9.22 -12.42 0.47
CA PHE A 68 -10.53 -12.81 0.98
C PHE A 68 -11.50 -11.63 0.93
N ILE A 69 -11.11 -10.50 1.52
CA ILE A 69 -11.94 -9.30 1.52
C ILE A 69 -12.30 -8.86 0.10
N LEU A 70 -11.34 -8.78 -0.81
CA LEU A 70 -11.60 -8.41 -2.21
C LEU A 70 -12.52 -9.39 -2.96
N SER A 71 -12.55 -10.67 -2.55
CA SER A 71 -13.36 -11.70 -3.20
C SER A 71 -14.77 -11.82 -2.60
N ASN A 72 -14.94 -11.49 -1.33
CA ASN A 72 -16.15 -11.77 -0.56
C ASN A 72 -16.95 -10.51 -0.21
N VAL A 73 -16.31 -9.34 -0.16
CA VAL A 73 -16.94 -8.09 0.23
C VAL A 73 -17.28 -7.26 -1.02
N SER A 74 -18.57 -7.08 -1.28
CA SER A 74 -19.05 -6.25 -2.38
C SER A 74 -18.65 -4.78 -2.18
N ASN A 75 -18.35 -4.06 -3.27
CA ASN A 75 -17.94 -2.64 -3.25
C ASN A 75 -16.66 -2.33 -2.46
N PHE A 76 -15.85 -3.34 -2.13
CA PHE A 76 -14.55 -3.10 -1.49
C PHE A 76 -13.51 -2.66 -2.53
N GLY A 77 -13.34 -1.34 -2.70
CA GLY A 77 -12.41 -0.80 -3.67
C GLY A 77 -12.15 0.70 -3.53
N LEU A 78 -10.98 1.13 -3.98
CA LEU A 78 -10.50 2.51 -3.92
C LEU A 78 -10.40 3.18 -5.31
N GLY A 79 -10.88 2.51 -6.37
CA GLY A 79 -10.59 2.90 -7.75
C GLY A 79 -11.25 4.19 -8.25
N ASN A 80 -12.26 4.68 -7.53
CA ASN A 80 -12.93 5.95 -7.87
C ASN A 80 -12.30 7.16 -7.18
N LEU A 81 -11.31 6.95 -6.31
CA LEU A 81 -10.68 8.05 -5.57
C LEU A 81 -9.64 8.77 -6.43
N ARG A 82 -9.75 10.10 -6.45
CA ARG A 82 -8.75 10.98 -7.06
C ARG A 82 -7.56 11.17 -6.13
N ASP A 83 -6.43 11.54 -6.69
CA ASP A 83 -5.29 12.00 -5.91
C ASP A 83 -5.57 13.41 -5.35
N ILE A 84 -5.72 13.48 -4.03
CA ILE A 84 -5.97 14.73 -3.29
C ILE A 84 -4.73 15.25 -2.56
N SER A 85 -3.55 14.67 -2.82
CA SER A 85 -2.32 14.96 -2.06
C SER A 85 -1.94 16.43 -2.11
N ASP A 86 -2.06 17.07 -3.28
CA ASP A 86 -1.77 18.50 -3.44
C ASP A 86 -2.79 19.38 -2.72
N HIS A 87 -4.07 19.01 -2.71
CA HIS A 87 -5.12 19.72 -1.98
C HIS A 87 -4.81 19.70 -0.48
N VAL A 88 -4.54 18.51 0.07
CA VAL A 88 -4.21 18.33 1.48
C VAL A 88 -2.92 19.08 1.86
N ARG A 89 -1.88 19.01 1.01
CA ARG A 89 -0.62 19.73 1.23
C ARG A 89 -0.82 21.24 1.22
N ARG A 90 -1.64 21.77 0.32
CA ARG A 90 -1.93 23.21 0.27
C ARG A 90 -2.69 23.66 1.51
N ALA A 91 -3.70 22.90 1.94
CA ALA A 91 -4.48 23.21 3.12
C ALA A 91 -3.62 23.22 4.40
N SER A 92 -2.70 22.27 4.56
CA SER A 92 -1.82 22.20 5.74
C SER A 92 -0.84 23.38 5.85
N LEU A 93 -0.55 24.05 4.72
CA LEU A 93 0.26 25.26 4.66
C LEU A 93 -0.56 26.55 4.81
N GLY A 94 -1.86 26.45 5.14
CA GLY A 94 -2.77 27.58 5.28
C GLY A 94 -3.29 28.13 3.95
N GLY A 95 -3.11 27.39 2.85
CA GLY A 95 -3.66 27.76 1.54
C GLY A 95 -5.17 27.54 1.45
N ILE A 96 -5.80 28.29 0.55
CA ILE A 96 -7.25 28.21 0.31
C ILE A 96 -7.56 27.00 -0.59
N LEU A 97 -8.67 26.32 -0.30
CA LEU A 97 -9.26 25.29 -1.14
C LEU A 97 -10.50 25.81 -1.85
N SER A 98 -10.72 25.37 -3.09
CA SER A 98 -11.96 25.61 -3.80
C SER A 98 -13.08 24.68 -3.31
N GLY A 99 -14.35 25.03 -3.61
CA GLY A 99 -15.49 24.16 -3.28
C GLY A 99 -15.39 22.77 -3.91
N GLN A 100 -14.85 22.66 -5.13
CA GLN A 100 -14.67 21.37 -5.80
C GLN A 100 -13.64 20.48 -5.07
N GLU A 101 -12.54 21.08 -4.61
CA GLU A 101 -11.49 20.35 -3.86
C GLU A 101 -11.99 19.86 -2.52
N LEU A 102 -12.85 20.64 -1.84
CA LEU A 102 -13.51 20.22 -0.61
C LEU A 102 -14.44 19.02 -0.84
N ILE A 103 -15.19 19.00 -1.96
CA ILE A 103 -16.04 17.86 -2.33
C ILE A 103 -15.19 16.60 -2.58
N GLU A 104 -14.05 16.72 -3.26
CA GLU A 104 -13.15 15.60 -3.51
C GLU A 104 -12.55 15.03 -2.21
N ILE A 105 -12.17 15.90 -1.29
CA ILE A 105 -11.70 15.49 0.05
C ILE A 105 -12.82 14.79 0.82
N ALA A 106 -14.02 15.37 0.84
CA ALA A 106 -15.17 14.79 1.55
C ALA A 106 -15.52 13.39 1.00
N SER A 107 -15.61 13.23 -0.32
CA SER A 107 -15.87 11.94 -0.96
C SER A 107 -14.79 10.89 -0.64
N THR A 108 -13.53 11.32 -0.52
CA THR A 108 -12.44 10.44 -0.09
C THR A 108 -12.60 9.98 1.35
N MET A 109 -12.98 10.89 2.25
CA MET A 109 -13.23 10.58 3.66
C MET A 109 -14.43 9.63 3.85
N ASP A 110 -15.51 9.83 3.10
CA ASP A 110 -16.67 8.95 3.13
C ASP A 110 -16.29 7.53 2.70
N THR A 111 -15.57 7.41 1.57
CA THR A 111 -15.10 6.11 1.07
C THR A 111 -14.22 5.38 2.10
N PHE A 112 -13.30 6.08 2.77
CA PHE A 112 -12.47 5.48 3.82
C PHE A 112 -13.28 5.05 5.04
N THR A 113 -14.32 5.80 5.39
CA THR A 113 -15.22 5.46 6.50
C THR A 113 -16.04 4.21 6.18
N ASP A 114 -16.56 4.10 4.97
CA ASP A 114 -17.30 2.94 4.49
C ASP A 114 -16.41 1.69 4.45
N LEU A 115 -15.19 1.82 3.89
CA LEU A 115 -14.23 0.71 3.84
C LEU A 115 -13.82 0.25 5.24
N ARG A 116 -13.57 1.19 6.17
CA ARG A 116 -13.25 0.85 7.56
C ARG A 116 -14.41 0.11 8.22
N SER A 117 -15.64 0.55 8.00
CA SER A 117 -16.82 -0.09 8.58
C SER A 117 -16.97 -1.52 8.04
N SER A 118 -16.85 -1.68 6.73
CA SER A 118 -16.94 -2.98 6.06
C SER A 118 -15.82 -3.94 6.48
N LEU A 119 -14.61 -3.44 6.69
CA LEU A 119 -13.48 -4.20 7.20
C LEU A 119 -13.73 -4.71 8.64
N LEU A 120 -14.28 -3.86 9.51
CA LEU A 120 -14.58 -4.23 10.90
C LEU A 120 -15.69 -5.27 11.01
N GLU A 121 -16.66 -5.24 10.09
CA GLU A 121 -17.71 -6.27 9.97
C GLU A 121 -17.13 -7.68 9.69
N HIS A 122 -15.96 -7.75 9.03
CA HIS A 122 -15.26 -8.98 8.67
C HIS A 122 -13.96 -9.17 9.46
N SER A 123 -13.90 -8.61 10.68
CA SER A 123 -12.69 -8.62 11.52
C SER A 123 -12.28 -10.02 11.99
N GLU A 124 -13.20 -10.98 12.01
CA GLU A 124 -12.87 -12.38 12.31
C GLU A 124 -12.02 -13.02 11.20
N GLU A 125 -12.34 -12.71 9.94
CA GLU A 125 -11.62 -13.24 8.77
C GLU A 125 -10.42 -12.39 8.36
N ALA A 126 -10.38 -11.11 8.75
CA ALA A 126 -9.33 -10.15 8.41
C ALA A 126 -8.64 -9.57 9.65
N MET A 127 -8.21 -10.44 10.57
CA MET A 127 -7.68 -10.08 11.88
C MET A 127 -6.44 -9.17 11.84
N LEU A 128 -5.59 -9.28 10.80
CA LEU A 128 -4.41 -8.42 10.66
C LEU A 128 -4.73 -7.10 9.95
N LEU A 129 -5.78 -7.08 9.13
CA LEU A 129 -6.16 -5.87 8.41
C LEU A 129 -7.10 -4.97 9.24
N ALA A 130 -7.98 -5.54 10.07
CA ALA A 130 -9.05 -4.87 10.82
C ALA A 130 -8.58 -4.00 12.01
#